data_AF-A0A6B3FK93-F1
#
_entry.id   AF-A0A6B3FK93-F1
#
_cell.length_a   1.000
_cell.length_b   1.000
_cell.length_c   1.000
_cell.angle_alpha   90.00
_cell.angle_beta   90.00
_cell.angle_gamma   90.00
#
_symmetry.space_group_name_H-M   'P 1'
#
loop_
_entity.id
_entity.type
_entity.pdbx_description
1 polymer ?
#
loop_
_entity_poly.entity_id
_entity_poly.type
_entity_poly.pdbx_seq_one_letter_code
_entity_poly.pdbx_strand_id
1 'polypeptide(L)'
;GVSGRPASGAYELVRAVLDGSSPVAVLARRFSVPTRIVDVSLDCDPELLPESVVRHRVRRGSGRIDVEDAMTAEEAEQAIRLGMAIADEEADSGTDLVVLGDLSVGGTTAAATLVAALCGTDASVVTGRGGAGIDDLAWMRKCAAIRDALRRARPVLGDQVELLA
;
A
#
# COMPACT_ATOMS: atom_id res chain seq x y z
N GLY A 1 9.06 0.81 -12.76
CA GLY A 1 10.53 0.89 -12.63
C GLY A 1 11.03 1.66 -11.41
N VAL A 2 10.27 1.64 -10.31
CA VAL A 2 10.59 2.28 -9.02
C VAL A 2 10.75 1.25 -7.88
N SER A 3 10.71 -0.04 -8.23
CA SER A 3 10.79 -1.19 -7.34
C SER A 3 11.71 -2.24 -7.96
N GLY A 4 12.39 -3.02 -7.11
CA GLY A 4 13.18 -4.19 -7.52
C GLY A 4 12.32 -5.40 -7.87
N ARG A 5 10.99 -5.34 -7.65
CA ARG A 5 10.02 -6.38 -8.02
C ARG A 5 9.18 -5.96 -9.23
N PRO A 6 8.72 -6.91 -10.07
CA PRO A 6 7.78 -6.63 -11.15
C PRO A 6 6.44 -6.16 -10.57
N ALA A 7 5.72 -5.28 -11.29
CA ALA A 7 4.46 -4.71 -10.83
C ALA A 7 3.40 -5.78 -10.50
N SER A 8 3.35 -6.85 -11.32
CA SER A 8 2.50 -8.02 -11.09
C SER A 8 2.95 -8.90 -9.92
N GLY A 9 4.07 -8.62 -9.25
CA GLY A 9 4.62 -9.48 -8.19
C GLY A 9 4.02 -9.27 -6.79
N ALA A 10 3.04 -8.38 -6.63
CA ALA A 10 2.44 -8.13 -5.32
C ALA A 10 1.66 -9.34 -4.79
N TYR A 11 1.03 -10.13 -5.67
CA TYR A 11 0.30 -11.34 -5.25
C TYR A 11 1.23 -12.39 -4.64
N GLU A 12 2.49 -12.45 -5.07
CA GLU A 12 3.50 -13.37 -4.52
C GLU A 12 3.84 -13.01 -3.07
N LEU A 13 3.80 -11.72 -2.72
CA LEU A 13 3.98 -11.28 -1.34
C LEU A 13 2.81 -11.75 -0.46
N VAL A 14 1.58 -11.66 -0.97
CA VAL A 14 0.39 -12.17 -0.30
C VAL A 14 0.46 -13.68 -0.12
N ARG A 15 0.81 -14.43 -1.18
CA ARG A 15 1.06 -15.87 -1.12
C ARG A 15 2.10 -16.23 -0.06
N ALA A 16 3.23 -15.54 -0.04
CA ALA A 16 4.29 -15.80 0.94
C ALA A 16 3.81 -15.62 2.40
N VAL A 17 2.91 -14.67 2.68
CA VAL A 17 2.31 -14.50 4.01
C VAL A 17 1.33 -15.64 4.32
N LEU A 18 0.45 -15.98 3.38
CA LEU A 18 -0.53 -17.08 3.54
C LEU A 18 0.15 -18.45 3.72
N ASP A 19 1.19 -18.73 2.93
CA ASP A 19 1.98 -19.97 2.99
C ASP A 19 2.92 -19.99 4.21
N GLY A 20 2.99 -18.87 4.94
CA GLY A 20 3.77 -18.76 6.16
C GLY A 20 5.27 -18.61 5.96
N SER A 21 5.74 -18.36 4.74
CA SER A 21 7.15 -18.23 4.39
C SER A 21 7.69 -16.80 4.52
N SER A 22 6.81 -15.79 4.61
CA SER A 22 7.23 -14.40 4.79
C SER A 22 7.76 -14.14 6.22
N PRO A 23 8.68 -13.15 6.39
CA PRO A 23 9.18 -12.78 7.71
C PRO A 23 8.08 -12.41 8.71
N VAL A 24 7.04 -11.68 8.26
CA VAL A 24 5.91 -11.30 9.12
C VAL A 24 5.12 -12.54 9.57
N ALA A 25 4.87 -13.51 8.69
CA ALA A 25 4.14 -14.72 9.06
C ALA A 25 4.96 -15.62 10.02
N VAL A 26 6.29 -15.67 9.85
CA VAL A 26 7.19 -16.37 10.78
C VAL A 26 7.18 -15.72 12.16
N LEU A 27 7.26 -14.38 12.22
CA LEU A 27 7.20 -13.65 13.50
C LEU A 27 5.83 -13.76 14.15
N ALA A 28 4.74 -13.60 13.40
CA ALA A 28 3.38 -13.71 13.90
C ALA A 28 3.13 -15.09 14.53
N ARG A 29 3.53 -16.18 13.85
CA ARG A 29 3.46 -17.53 14.45
C ARG A 29 4.30 -17.67 15.72
N ARG A 30 5.50 -17.09 15.76
CA ARG A 30 6.39 -17.16 16.93
C ARG A 30 5.78 -16.49 18.16
N PHE A 31 5.01 -15.43 17.97
CA PHE A 31 4.33 -14.71 19.04
C PHE A 31 2.86 -15.10 19.20
N SER A 32 2.40 -16.13 18.47
CA SER A 32 0.99 -16.57 18.45
C SER A 32 0.00 -15.43 18.12
N VAL A 33 0.43 -14.49 17.27
CA VAL A 33 -0.38 -13.36 16.80
C VAL A 33 -1.07 -13.78 15.49
N PRO A 34 -2.40 -13.65 15.36
CA PRO A 34 -3.09 -13.92 14.11
C PRO A 34 -2.66 -12.92 13.03
N THR A 35 -2.66 -13.37 11.77
CA THR A 35 -2.41 -12.50 10.61
C THR A 35 -3.66 -12.47 9.74
N ARG A 36 -4.26 -11.28 9.61
CA ARG A 36 -5.40 -11.04 8.71
C ARG A 36 -4.90 -10.31 7.48
N ILE A 37 -5.15 -10.88 6.29
CA ILE A 37 -4.84 -10.25 5.01
C ILE A 37 -6.15 -9.81 4.38
N VAL A 38 -6.21 -8.55 3.98
CA VAL A 38 -7.34 -7.98 3.25
C VAL A 38 -6.82 -7.39 1.96
N ASP A 39 -7.37 -7.88 0.84
CA ASP A 39 -7.12 -7.31 -0.46
C ASP A 39 -8.07 -6.14 -0.72
N VAL A 40 -7.50 -4.95 -0.86
CA VAL A 40 -8.23 -3.72 -1.20
C VAL A 40 -8.07 -3.39 -2.69
N SER A 41 -6.88 -3.61 -3.27
CA SER A 41 -6.55 -3.13 -4.63
C SER A 41 -5.51 -3.97 -5.37
N LEU A 42 -5.35 -5.25 -5.05
CA LEU A 42 -4.30 -6.09 -5.63
C LEU A 42 -4.55 -6.36 -7.12
N ASP A 43 -3.54 -6.10 -7.96
CA ASP A 43 -3.59 -6.44 -9.38
C ASP A 43 -3.26 -7.92 -9.62
N CYS A 44 -4.26 -8.77 -9.34
CA CYS A 44 -4.23 -10.17 -9.72
C CYS A 44 -5.64 -10.68 -10.03
N ASP A 45 -5.70 -11.85 -10.63
CA ASP A 45 -6.94 -12.62 -10.68
C ASP A 45 -7.38 -12.97 -9.24
N PRO A 46 -8.60 -12.60 -8.80
CA PRO A 46 -9.10 -12.95 -7.48
C PRO A 46 -9.14 -14.46 -7.22
N GLU A 47 -9.32 -15.29 -8.24
CA GLU A 47 -9.40 -16.76 -8.10
C GLU A 47 -8.08 -17.38 -7.60
N LEU A 48 -6.98 -16.63 -7.71
CA LEU A 48 -5.69 -17.04 -7.16
C LEU A 48 -5.66 -16.96 -5.62
N LEU A 49 -6.59 -16.27 -4.97
CA LEU A 49 -6.59 -16.01 -3.53
C LEU A 49 -7.84 -16.58 -2.83
N PRO A 50 -7.79 -16.87 -1.52
CA PRO A 50 -8.97 -17.35 -0.80
C PRO A 50 -10.01 -16.23 -0.71
N GLU A 51 -11.29 -16.61 -0.69
CA GLU A 51 -12.41 -15.66 -0.59
C GLU A 51 -12.27 -14.70 0.61
N SER A 52 -11.76 -15.20 1.74
CA SER A 52 -11.53 -14.38 2.94
C SER A 52 -10.56 -13.21 2.73
N VAL A 53 -9.70 -13.28 1.71
CA VAL A 53 -8.76 -12.21 1.34
C VAL A 53 -9.40 -11.23 0.36
N VAL A 54 -10.09 -11.73 -0.67
CA VAL A 54 -10.54 -10.93 -1.81
C VAL A 54 -11.95 -10.32 -1.67
N ARG A 55 -12.76 -10.80 -0.73
CA ARG A 55 -14.16 -10.36 -0.55
C ARG A 55 -14.35 -8.85 -0.33
N HIS A 56 -13.30 -8.11 0.02
CA HIS A 56 -13.32 -6.67 0.29
C HIS A 56 -12.63 -5.83 -0.77
N ARG A 57 -12.29 -6.41 -1.93
CA ARG A 57 -11.60 -5.71 -3.01
C ARG A 57 -12.43 -4.51 -3.49
N VAL A 58 -11.84 -3.32 -3.41
CA VAL A 58 -12.42 -2.07 -3.91
C VAL A 58 -12.15 -1.91 -5.39
N ARG A 59 -10.92 -2.22 -5.81
CA ARG A 59 -10.49 -2.08 -7.22
C ARG A 59 -9.37 -3.05 -7.58
N ARG A 60 -8.86 -2.96 -8.82
CA ARG A 60 -7.74 -3.78 -9.30
C ARG A 60 -6.56 -2.90 -9.71
N GLY A 61 -5.44 -3.01 -9.00
CA GLY A 61 -4.28 -2.12 -9.13
C GLY A 61 -4.61 -0.69 -8.71
N SER A 62 -3.64 0.22 -8.79
CA SER A 62 -3.86 1.67 -8.66
C SER A 62 -3.41 2.38 -9.94
N GLY A 63 -3.87 3.61 -10.14
CA GLY A 63 -3.34 4.46 -11.20
C GLY A 63 -1.88 4.87 -10.92
N ARG A 64 -1.21 5.29 -11.99
CA ARG A 64 0.17 5.78 -11.92
C ARG A 64 0.18 7.24 -11.45
N ILE A 65 0.46 7.44 -10.15
CA ILE A 65 0.45 8.75 -9.47
C ILE A 65 1.33 9.85 -10.10
N ASP A 66 2.29 9.49 -10.94
CA ASP A 66 3.09 10.47 -11.69
C ASP A 66 2.31 11.12 -12.86
N VAL A 67 1.19 10.52 -13.30
CA VAL A 67 0.42 10.95 -14.47
C VAL A 67 -1.11 10.96 -14.30
N GLU A 68 -1.67 10.09 -13.46
CA GLU A 68 -3.11 9.94 -13.19
C GLU A 68 -3.39 9.61 -11.71
N ASP A 69 -4.62 9.81 -11.22
CA ASP A 69 -4.96 9.59 -9.80
C ASP A 69 -4.76 8.11 -9.43
N ALA A 70 -4.37 7.82 -8.18
CA ALA A 70 -4.22 6.45 -7.72
C ALA A 70 -5.58 5.74 -7.74
N MET A 71 -6.63 6.45 -7.35
CA MET A 71 -8.03 6.01 -7.26
C MET A 71 -9.02 7.18 -7.34
N THR A 72 -10.31 6.89 -7.47
CA THR A 72 -11.31 7.95 -7.34
C THR A 72 -11.51 8.32 -5.87
N ALA A 73 -12.05 9.50 -5.59
CA ALA A 73 -12.40 9.90 -4.23
C ALA A 73 -13.37 8.90 -3.56
N GLU A 74 -14.32 8.36 -4.32
CA GLU A 74 -15.26 7.35 -3.83
C GLU A 74 -14.57 6.02 -3.48
N GLU A 75 -13.61 5.58 -4.31
CA GLU A 75 -12.77 4.41 -4.02
C GLU A 75 -11.93 4.63 -2.75
N ALA A 76 -11.36 5.83 -2.58
CA ALA A 76 -10.60 6.19 -1.37
C ALA A 76 -11.49 6.19 -0.12
N GLU A 77 -12.67 6.80 -0.18
CA GLU A 77 -13.63 6.76 0.93
C GLU A 77 -14.09 5.33 1.25
N GLN A 78 -14.34 4.50 0.23
CA GLN A 78 -14.71 3.10 0.42
C GLN A 78 -13.59 2.32 1.12
N ALA A 79 -12.33 2.53 0.73
CA ALA A 79 -11.17 1.92 1.38
C ALA A 79 -11.01 2.38 2.84
N ILE A 80 -11.22 3.67 3.14
CA ILE A 80 -11.18 4.20 4.52
C ILE A 80 -12.29 3.55 5.36
N ARG A 81 -13.54 3.53 4.87
CA ARG A 81 -14.67 2.92 5.58
C ARG A 81 -14.46 1.43 5.82
N LEU A 82 -13.87 0.72 4.85
CA LEU A 82 -13.48 -0.68 5.02
C LEU A 82 -12.45 -0.85 6.14
N GLY A 83 -11.42 0.00 6.19
CA GLY A 83 -10.43 -0.01 7.25
C GLY A 83 -11.04 0.24 8.64
N MET A 84 -11.99 1.18 8.73
CA MET A 84 -12.74 1.44 9.96
C MET A 84 -13.56 0.22 10.39
N ALA A 85 -14.31 -0.40 9.48
CA ALA A 85 -15.11 -1.58 9.79
C ALA A 85 -14.25 -2.76 10.26
N ILE A 86 -13.08 -2.97 9.66
CA ILE A 86 -12.14 -4.01 10.11
C ILE A 86 -11.61 -3.69 11.51
N ALA A 87 -11.25 -2.43 11.80
CA ALA A 87 -10.78 -2.05 13.12
C ALA A 87 -11.87 -2.25 14.20
N ASP A 88 -13.12 -1.93 13.89
CA ASP A 88 -14.26 -2.16 14.77
C ASP A 88 -14.47 -3.67 15.02
N GLU A 89 -14.40 -4.51 13.98
CA GLU A 89 -14.46 -5.97 14.11
C GLU A 89 -13.35 -6.53 15.02
N GLU A 90 -12.12 -6.04 14.89
CA GLU A 90 -11.00 -6.48 15.74
C GLU A 90 -11.23 -6.03 17.19
N ALA A 91 -11.70 -4.80 17.42
CA ALA A 91 -12.03 -4.29 18.75
C ALA A 91 -13.14 -5.11 19.43
N ASP A 92 -14.23 -5.39 18.71
CA ASP A 92 -15.37 -6.19 19.19
C ASP A 92 -14.97 -7.65 19.49
N SER A 93 -13.96 -8.18 18.80
CA SER A 93 -13.40 -9.51 19.08
C SER A 93 -12.47 -9.56 20.31
N GLY A 94 -12.21 -8.41 20.94
CA GLY A 94 -11.36 -8.29 22.12
C GLY A 94 -9.88 -8.12 21.81
N THR A 95 -9.52 -7.62 20.62
CA THR A 95 -8.12 -7.36 20.26
C THR A 95 -7.61 -6.10 20.96
N ASP A 96 -6.61 -6.25 21.84
CA ASP A 96 -6.00 -5.14 22.57
C ASP A 96 -5.03 -4.30 21.70
N LEU A 97 -4.44 -4.92 20.66
CA LEU A 97 -3.41 -4.30 19.82
C LEU A 97 -3.52 -4.76 18.37
N VAL A 98 -3.65 -3.80 17.46
CA VAL A 98 -3.56 -4.03 16.01
C VAL A 98 -2.21 -3.52 15.51
N VAL A 99 -1.51 -4.36 14.74
CA VAL A 99 -0.28 -3.99 14.02
C VAL A 99 -0.59 -3.90 12.54
N LEU A 100 -0.49 -2.70 11.98
CA LEU A 100 -0.75 -2.45 10.56
C LEU A 100 0.45 -2.84 9.70
N GLY A 101 0.16 -3.35 8.50
CA GLY A 101 1.15 -3.69 7.50
C GLY A 101 0.60 -3.54 6.08
N ASP A 102 1.50 -3.42 5.11
CA ASP A 102 1.19 -3.31 3.69
C ASP A 102 1.95 -4.37 2.89
N LEU A 103 1.32 -4.89 1.84
CA LEU A 103 1.90 -5.85 0.90
C LEU A 103 1.78 -5.29 -0.52
N SER A 104 2.73 -4.47 -0.91
CA SER A 104 2.71 -3.79 -2.21
C SER A 104 4.02 -3.92 -2.98
N VAL A 105 3.90 -3.75 -4.30
CA VAL A 105 5.03 -3.46 -5.17
C VAL A 105 4.95 -2.01 -5.61
N GLY A 106 5.91 -1.19 -5.19
CA GLY A 106 5.95 0.22 -5.53
C GLY A 106 5.18 1.14 -4.58
N GLY A 107 4.42 0.62 -3.61
CA GLY A 107 3.62 1.42 -2.66
C GLY A 107 4.42 2.42 -1.83
N THR A 108 5.71 2.13 -1.55
CA THR A 108 6.61 3.12 -0.92
C THR A 108 6.79 4.41 -1.72
N THR A 109 6.45 4.44 -3.00
CA THR A 109 6.44 5.65 -3.85
C THR A 109 5.23 6.53 -3.53
N ALA A 110 4.04 5.93 -3.39
CA ALA A 110 2.83 6.62 -2.97
C ALA A 110 2.98 7.11 -1.51
N ALA A 111 3.44 6.24 -0.60
CA ALA A 111 3.70 6.62 0.78
C ALA A 111 4.71 7.78 0.90
N ALA A 112 5.82 7.74 0.15
CA ALA A 112 6.79 8.82 0.13
C ALA A 112 6.20 10.13 -0.42
N THR A 113 5.29 10.05 -1.41
CA THR A 113 4.58 11.23 -1.94
C THR A 113 3.71 11.87 -0.86
N LEU A 114 2.92 11.08 -0.14
CA LEU A 114 2.08 11.57 0.96
C LEU A 114 2.94 12.19 2.08
N VAL A 115 4.02 11.53 2.49
CA VAL A 115 4.95 12.07 3.50
C VAL A 115 5.58 13.38 3.04
N ALA A 116 6.06 13.46 1.79
CA ALA A 116 6.63 14.70 1.26
C ALA A 116 5.59 15.83 1.16
N ALA A 117 4.38 15.53 0.74
CA ALA A 117 3.28 16.47 0.63
C ALA A 117 2.90 17.07 2.00
N LEU A 118 2.74 16.20 3.01
CA LEU A 118 2.29 16.60 4.35
C LEU A 118 3.40 17.23 5.19
N CYS A 119 4.65 16.84 4.99
CA CYS A 119 5.79 17.38 5.75
C CYS A 119 6.52 18.54 5.05
N GLY A 120 6.15 18.88 3.81
CA GLY A 120 6.84 19.92 3.04
C GLY A 120 8.29 19.54 2.68
N THR A 121 8.51 18.25 2.40
CA THR A 121 9.85 17.68 2.21
C THR A 121 10.09 17.32 0.73
N ASP A 122 11.33 17.49 0.26
CA ASP A 122 11.68 17.16 -1.13
C ASP A 122 11.65 15.65 -1.43
N ALA A 123 11.31 15.32 -2.68
CA ALA A 123 11.25 13.94 -3.18
C ALA A 123 12.53 13.14 -2.89
N SER A 124 13.70 13.73 -3.08
CA SER A 124 14.98 13.04 -2.85
C SER A 124 15.23 12.69 -1.38
N VAL A 125 14.63 13.42 -0.44
CA VAL A 125 14.80 13.19 1.00
C VAL A 125 13.92 12.04 1.48
N VAL A 126 12.68 11.95 0.98
CA VAL A 126 11.73 10.87 1.34
C VAL A 126 11.96 9.58 0.56
N THR A 127 12.75 9.61 -0.53
CA THR A 127 12.93 8.44 -1.39
C THR A 127 13.94 7.45 -0.79
N GLY A 128 13.42 6.40 -0.15
CA GLY A 128 14.21 5.23 0.22
C GLY A 128 14.38 4.21 -0.92
N ARG A 129 15.32 3.27 -0.74
CA ARG A 129 15.57 2.15 -1.68
C ARG A 129 14.55 1.01 -1.63
N GLY A 130 13.64 1.04 -0.65
CA GLY A 130 12.60 0.02 -0.44
C GLY A 130 13.15 -1.33 0.04
N GLY A 131 12.26 -2.26 0.40
CA GLY A 131 12.64 -3.53 1.02
C GLY A 131 13.28 -4.56 0.07
N ALA A 132 13.07 -4.44 -1.24
CA ALA A 132 13.70 -5.32 -2.25
C ALA A 132 15.06 -4.79 -2.74
N GLY A 133 15.47 -3.58 -2.33
CA GLY A 133 16.59 -2.86 -2.92
C GLY A 133 16.31 -2.36 -4.34
N ILE A 134 16.86 -1.20 -4.67
CA ILE A 134 16.86 -0.64 -6.02
C ILE A 134 18.22 0.01 -6.30
N ASP A 135 18.66 -0.02 -7.56
CA ASP A 135 19.85 0.68 -8.02
C ASP A 135 19.64 2.19 -8.11
N ASP A 136 20.69 2.94 -8.42
CA ASP A 136 20.64 4.40 -8.48
C ASP A 136 19.74 4.89 -9.62
N LEU A 137 19.68 4.17 -10.74
CA LEU A 137 18.80 4.51 -11.86
C LEU A 137 17.32 4.38 -11.48
N ALA A 138 16.95 3.31 -10.77
CA ALA A 138 15.61 3.11 -10.26
C ALA A 138 15.28 4.10 -9.15
N TRP A 139 16.24 4.44 -8.29
CA TRP A 139 16.09 5.49 -7.29
C TRP A 139 15.84 6.86 -7.93
N MET A 140 16.58 7.22 -8.99
CA MET A 140 16.37 8.45 -9.75
C MET A 140 14.98 8.51 -10.39
N ARG A 141 14.54 7.39 -11.01
CA ARG A 141 13.17 7.26 -11.54
C ARG A 141 12.11 7.43 -10.46
N LYS A 142 12.35 6.85 -9.27
CA LYS A 142 11.43 6.96 -8.14
C LYS A 142 11.34 8.39 -7.61
N CYS A 143 12.47 9.08 -7.48
CA CYS A 143 12.49 10.51 -7.15
C CYS A 143 11.71 11.33 -8.17
N ALA A 144 11.84 11.00 -9.46
CA ALA A 144 11.10 11.69 -10.52
C ALA A 144 9.59 11.49 -10.41
N ALA A 145 9.15 10.25 -10.22
CA ALA A 145 7.74 9.94 -10.03
C ALA A 145 7.15 10.67 -8.81
N ILE A 146 7.85 10.67 -7.67
CA ILE A 146 7.41 11.38 -6.45
C ILE A 146 7.33 12.88 -6.70
N ARG A 147 8.33 13.48 -7.34
CA ARG A 147 8.32 14.91 -7.66
C ARG A 147 7.12 15.31 -8.53
N ASP A 148 6.80 14.48 -9.52
CA ASP A 148 5.71 14.76 -10.45
C ASP A 148 4.34 14.54 -9.77
N ALA A 149 4.21 13.51 -8.94
CA ALA A 149 3.05 13.29 -8.08
C ALA A 149 2.86 14.44 -7.06
N LEU A 150 3.93 14.97 -6.48
CA LEU A 150 3.87 16.13 -5.58
C LEU A 150 3.33 17.39 -6.26
N ARG A 151 3.52 17.57 -7.57
CA ARG A 151 2.90 18.71 -8.28
C ARG A 151 1.38 18.57 -8.31
N ARG A 152 0.89 17.33 -8.42
CA ARG A 152 -0.53 16.99 -8.47
C ARG A 152 -1.20 16.98 -7.10
N ALA A 153 -0.45 16.66 -6.05
CA ALA A 153 -0.92 16.72 -4.67
C ALA A 153 -1.15 18.16 -4.15
N ARG A 154 -0.41 19.16 -4.65
CA ARG A 154 -0.46 20.55 -4.15
C ARG A 154 -1.85 21.18 -4.07
N PRO A 155 -2.72 21.07 -5.10
CA PRO A 155 -4.04 21.69 -5.08
C PRO A 155 -4.98 21.07 -4.04
N VAL A 156 -4.70 19.85 -3.58
CA VAL A 156 -5.59 19.04 -2.73
C VAL A 156 -5.04 18.81 -1.32
N LEU A 157 -3.93 19.47 -0.94
CA LEU A 157 -3.33 19.32 0.40
C LEU A 157 -4.30 19.59 1.58
N GLY A 158 -5.35 20.38 1.34
CA GLY A 158 -6.37 20.69 2.34
C GLY A 158 -7.42 19.59 2.54
N ASP A 159 -7.51 18.64 1.61
CA ASP A 159 -8.46 17.53 1.63
C ASP A 159 -7.69 16.21 1.63
N GLN A 160 -7.70 15.51 2.77
CA GLN A 160 -6.88 14.30 2.96
C GLN A 160 -7.43 13.08 2.20
N VAL A 161 -8.72 13.07 1.88
CA VAL A 161 -9.32 11.99 1.09
C VAL A 161 -8.95 12.20 -0.37
N GLU A 162 -9.08 13.43 -0.86
CA GLU A 162 -8.66 13.79 -2.22
C GLU A 162 -7.13 13.69 -2.41
N LEU A 163 -6.34 13.93 -1.36
CA LEU A 163 -4.89 13.73 -1.39
C LEU A 163 -4.49 12.24 -1.47
N LEU A 164 -5.32 11.36 -0.90
CA LEU A 164 -5.11 9.91 -0.94
C LEU A 164 -5.53 9.30 -2.29
N ALA A 165 -6.56 9.89 -2.91
CA ALA A 165 -7.05 9.55 -4.25
C ALA A 165 -5.97 9.78 -5.33
#